data_AF-A0A6I6APN9-F1
#
_entry.id   AF-A0A6I6APN9-F1
#
_cell.length_a   1.000
_cell.length_b   1.000
_cell.length_c   1.000
_cell.angle_alpha   90.00
_cell.angle_beta   90.00
_cell.angle_gamma   90.00
#
_symmetry.space_group_name_H-M   'P 1'
#
loop_
_entity.id
_entity.type
_entity.pdbx_description
1 polymer ?
#
loop_
_entity_poly.entity_id
_entity_poly.type
_entity_poly.pdbx_seq_one_letter_code
_entity_poly.pdbx_strand_id
1 'polypeptide(L)'
;MKHSNEQMRVYCAGPLFNRTERDEMTEIADLLTKTGYTVYLPHRDGMEFRLILDVLVERNWDAPTAAQFLHEAIFSLDVYQLVVECEAMVWNLNGRVPDEGAVSEAAMAWMLGKPLIAYKDDVRSLIQGRYNPLLVGMVEFESVDEIEQIPHALSTAILNHDLRPPLEVDALPAKVQKAVQAGQVLWKAMCSEGAQEDNEMIASVVEELFAPNDRSSLLA
;
A
#
# COMPACT_ATOMS: atom_id res chain seq x y z
N MET A 1 -13.30 -13.35 11.23
CA MET A 1 -12.65 -12.72 12.40
C MET A 1 -11.21 -13.20 12.46
N LYS A 2 -10.24 -12.34 12.18
CA LYS A 2 -8.98 -12.42 12.94
C LYS A 2 -9.34 -12.20 14.42
N HIS A 3 -8.73 -12.96 15.31
CA HIS A 3 -9.14 -13.04 16.71
C HIS A 3 -9.13 -11.66 17.39
N SER A 4 -10.00 -11.48 18.38
CA SER A 4 -10.27 -10.25 19.15
C SER A 4 -9.09 -9.73 19.99
N ASN A 5 -7.85 -10.01 19.59
CA ASN A 5 -6.62 -9.64 20.26
C ASN A 5 -5.51 -9.17 19.28
N GLU A 6 -5.78 -9.15 17.97
CA GLU A 6 -4.86 -8.57 16.98
C GLU A 6 -5.17 -7.07 16.82
N GLN A 7 -4.14 -6.23 16.94
CA GLN A 7 -4.23 -4.80 16.70
C GLN A 7 -4.55 -4.56 15.23
N MET A 8 -5.55 -3.71 14.98
CA MET A 8 -5.98 -3.38 13.63
C MET A 8 -4.85 -2.72 12.83
N ARG A 9 -4.65 -3.15 11.58
CA ARG A 9 -3.61 -2.62 10.69
C ARG A 9 -4.18 -1.56 9.75
N VAL A 10 -3.46 -0.44 9.68
CA VAL A 10 -3.83 0.73 8.88
C VAL A 10 -2.86 0.88 7.72
N TYR A 11 -3.37 0.93 6.49
CA TYR A 11 -2.58 1.26 5.31
C TYR A 11 -2.42 2.78 5.23
N CYS A 12 -1.18 3.28 5.20
CA CYS A 12 -0.90 4.71 5.08
C CYS A 12 -0.42 5.03 3.66
N ALA A 13 -1.29 5.65 2.87
CA ALA A 13 -1.00 6.04 1.49
C ALA A 13 -0.79 7.54 1.35
N GLY A 14 0.19 7.93 0.55
CA GLY A 14 0.51 9.33 0.32
C GLY A 14 1.78 9.50 -0.50
N PRO A 15 2.12 10.75 -0.83
CA PRO A 15 3.33 11.04 -1.60
C PRO A 15 4.58 10.59 -0.82
N LEU A 16 5.60 10.13 -1.56
CA LEU A 16 6.86 9.62 -1.00
C LEU A 16 8.12 10.01 -1.80
N PHE A 17 7.97 10.93 -2.76
CA PHE A 17 8.98 11.21 -3.77
C PHE A 17 10.15 12.04 -3.23
N ASN A 18 9.89 12.89 -2.24
CA ASN A 18 10.94 13.64 -1.56
C ASN A 18 10.99 13.37 -0.05
N ARG A 19 12.04 13.88 0.59
CA ARG A 19 12.26 13.66 2.02
C ARG A 19 11.12 14.20 2.88
N THR A 20 10.63 15.41 2.59
CA THR A 20 9.55 16.03 3.36
C THR A 20 8.26 15.21 3.29
N GLU A 21 7.91 14.71 2.10
CA GLU A 21 6.75 13.84 1.91
C GLU A 21 6.88 12.53 2.69
N ARG A 22 8.07 11.91 2.70
CA ARG A 22 8.33 10.69 3.51
C ARG A 22 8.31 10.96 5.00
N ASP A 23 8.89 12.08 5.44
CA ASP A 23 8.93 12.47 6.86
C ASP A 23 7.49 12.70 7.38
N GLU A 24 6.62 13.36 6.60
CA GLU A 24 5.20 13.57 6.92
C GLU A 24 4.43 12.24 7.01
N MET A 25 4.62 11.34 6.03
CA MET A 25 3.99 10.02 6.07
C MET A 25 4.50 9.15 7.23
N THR A 26 5.77 9.29 7.61
CA THR A 26 6.35 8.63 8.80
C THR A 26 5.74 9.18 10.09
N GLU A 27 5.53 10.50 10.18
CA GLU A 27 4.90 11.14 11.32
C GLU A 27 3.46 10.63 11.56
N ILE A 28 2.68 10.51 10.48
CA ILE A 28 1.34 9.91 10.51
C ILE A 28 1.40 8.46 11.03
N ALA A 29 2.30 7.65 10.48
CA ALA A 29 2.46 6.25 10.86
C ALA A 29 2.89 6.09 12.33
N ASP A 30 3.82 6.92 12.80
CA ASP A 30 4.31 6.93 14.17
C ASP A 30 3.23 7.32 15.16
N LEU A 31 2.42 8.33 14.83
CA LEU A 31 1.29 8.74 15.67
C LEU A 31 0.26 7.61 15.80
N LEU A 32 -0.14 6.99 14.70
CA LEU A 32 -1.08 5.86 14.71
C LEU A 32 -0.55 4.70 15.55
N THR A 33 0.74 4.37 15.40
CA THR A 33 1.41 3.33 16.19
C THR A 33 1.38 3.65 17.69
N LYS A 34 1.67 4.90 18.08
CA LYS A 34 1.60 5.36 19.48
C LYS A 34 0.18 5.26 20.06
N THR A 35 -0.85 5.38 19.22
CA THR A 35 -2.26 5.25 19.63
C THR A 35 -2.80 3.83 19.63
N GLY A 36 -1.98 2.82 19.30
CA GLY A 36 -2.31 1.40 19.44
C GLY A 36 -2.72 0.69 18.15
N TYR A 37 -2.59 1.35 16.99
CA TYR A 37 -2.74 0.69 15.69
C TYR A 37 -1.42 0.02 15.26
N THR A 38 -1.52 -0.99 14.40
CA THR A 38 -0.38 -1.37 13.56
C THR A 38 -0.48 -0.62 12.23
N VAL A 39 0.64 -0.37 11.57
CA VAL A 39 0.68 0.41 10.33
C VAL A 39 1.46 -0.34 9.26
N TYR A 40 0.91 -0.36 8.05
CA TYR A 40 1.66 -0.63 6.84
C TYR A 40 1.95 0.70 6.13
N LEU A 41 3.22 1.03 5.99
CA LEU A 41 3.72 2.22 5.31
C LEU A 41 4.57 1.77 4.11
N PRO A 42 4.10 1.93 2.85
CA PRO A 42 4.70 1.26 1.70
C PRO A 42 6.22 1.47 1.58
N HIS A 43 6.70 2.70 1.65
CA HIS A 43 8.14 2.98 1.56
C HIS A 43 9.00 2.43 2.72
N ARG A 44 8.40 2.08 3.86
CA ARG A 44 9.10 1.51 5.03
C ARG A 44 9.00 -0.02 5.05
N ASP A 45 7.81 -0.54 4.77
CA ASP A 45 7.44 -1.93 5.00
C ASP A 45 7.35 -2.74 3.69
N GLY A 46 7.36 -2.06 2.54
CA GLY A 46 7.24 -2.60 1.20
C GLY A 46 8.59 -2.88 0.52
N MET A 47 8.62 -2.69 -0.79
CA MET A 47 9.75 -3.05 -1.67
C MET A 47 10.31 -1.87 -2.47
N GLU A 48 9.70 -0.69 -2.37
CA GLU A 48 9.97 0.53 -3.11
C GLU A 48 11.42 0.99 -2.98
N PHE A 49 12.05 0.67 -1.85
CA PHE A 49 13.44 1.03 -1.54
C PHE A 49 14.38 -0.18 -1.37
N ARG A 50 13.94 -1.39 -1.76
CA ARG A 50 14.81 -2.57 -1.73
C ARG A 50 15.69 -2.65 -2.97
N LEU A 51 16.88 -3.23 -2.84
CA LEU A 51 17.87 -3.36 -3.94
C LEU A 51 17.56 -4.56 -4.86
N ILE A 52 16.29 -4.93 -5.01
CA ILE A 52 15.89 -6.12 -5.78
C ILE A 52 16.26 -5.96 -7.25
N LEU A 53 16.12 -4.76 -7.81
CA LEU A 53 16.49 -4.49 -9.20
C LEU A 53 17.97 -4.79 -9.46
N ASP A 54 18.85 -4.34 -8.58
CA ASP A 54 20.29 -4.54 -8.71
C ASP A 54 20.63 -6.04 -8.68
N VAL A 55 20.05 -6.77 -7.72
CA VAL A 55 20.22 -8.23 -7.61
C VAL A 55 19.75 -8.96 -8.88
N LEU A 56 18.58 -8.59 -9.42
CA LEU A 56 18.05 -9.22 -10.64
C LEU A 56 18.95 -8.95 -11.85
N VAL A 57 19.50 -7.74 -11.97
CA VAL A 57 20.46 -7.38 -13.03
C VAL A 57 21.76 -8.17 -12.87
N GLU A 58 22.28 -8.31 -11.65
CA GLU A 58 23.45 -9.16 -11.36
C GLU A 58 23.21 -10.64 -11.70
N ARG A 59 21.95 -11.10 -11.64
CA ARG A 59 21.52 -12.44 -12.06
C ARG A 59 21.33 -12.60 -13.58
N ASN A 60 21.70 -11.59 -14.38
CA ASN A 60 21.63 -11.55 -15.85
C ASN A 60 20.22 -11.36 -16.43
N TRP A 61 19.27 -10.79 -15.68
CA TRP A 61 18.11 -10.18 -16.31
C TRP A 61 18.49 -8.84 -16.91
N ASP A 62 17.99 -8.53 -18.10
CA ASP A 62 18.11 -7.17 -18.61
C ASP A 62 17.32 -6.19 -17.73
N ALA A 63 17.79 -4.95 -17.63
CA ALA A 63 17.20 -3.95 -16.74
C ALA A 63 15.70 -3.70 -17.00
N PRO A 64 15.20 -3.62 -18.25
CA PRO A 64 13.76 -3.53 -18.51
C PRO A 64 12.95 -4.70 -17.94
N THR A 65 13.38 -5.94 -18.16
CA THR A 65 12.68 -7.11 -17.63
C THR A 65 12.77 -7.21 -16.11
N ALA A 66 13.93 -6.92 -15.51
CA ALA A 66 14.08 -6.87 -14.05
C ALA A 66 13.17 -5.80 -13.42
N ALA A 67 13.07 -4.62 -14.04
CA ALA A 67 12.16 -3.56 -13.59
C ALA A 67 10.69 -3.97 -13.69
N GLN A 68 10.32 -4.72 -14.74
CA GLN A 68 8.96 -5.27 -14.85
C GLN A 68 8.64 -6.21 -13.69
N PHE A 69 9.54 -7.13 -13.32
CA PHE A 69 9.33 -8.04 -12.18
C PHE A 69 9.16 -7.28 -10.87
N LEU A 70 9.99 -6.24 -10.65
CA LEU A 70 9.87 -5.37 -9.47
C LEU A 70 8.50 -4.66 -9.45
N HIS A 71 8.04 -4.13 -10.58
CA HIS A 71 6.73 -3.47 -10.68
C HIS A 71 5.58 -4.45 -10.39
N GLU A 72 5.62 -5.67 -10.95
CA GLU A 72 4.61 -6.70 -10.68
C GLU A 72 4.61 -7.13 -9.21
N ALA A 73 5.80 -7.19 -8.59
CA ALA A 73 5.95 -7.50 -7.18
C ALA A 73 5.36 -6.41 -6.27
N ILE A 74 5.69 -5.13 -6.49
CA ILE A 74 5.16 -4.00 -5.73
C ILE A 74 3.62 -3.99 -5.83
N PHE A 75 3.09 -4.04 -7.06
CA PHE A 75 1.66 -4.09 -7.30
C PHE A 75 0.97 -5.25 -6.56
N SER A 76 1.54 -6.45 -6.63
CA SER A 76 0.95 -7.63 -5.97
C SER A 76 0.97 -7.50 -4.45
N LEU A 77 2.06 -6.95 -3.89
CA LEU A 77 2.19 -6.72 -2.45
C LEU A 77 1.16 -5.70 -1.96
N ASP A 78 1.03 -4.54 -2.61
CA ASP A 78 0.05 -3.51 -2.21
C ASP A 78 -1.39 -4.00 -2.32
N VAL A 79 -1.71 -4.73 -3.41
CA VAL A 79 -3.02 -5.37 -3.55
C VAL A 79 -3.27 -6.34 -2.39
N TYR A 80 -2.29 -7.18 -2.03
CA TYR A 80 -2.43 -8.08 -0.88
C TYR A 80 -2.63 -7.33 0.44
N GLN A 81 -1.85 -6.27 0.67
CA GLN A 81 -1.95 -5.48 1.89
C GLN A 81 -3.32 -4.82 2.03
N LEU A 82 -3.81 -4.17 0.98
CA LEU A 82 -5.12 -3.54 0.97
C LEU A 82 -6.24 -4.56 1.06
N VAL A 83 -6.18 -5.67 0.32
CA VAL A 83 -7.27 -6.64 0.26
C VAL A 83 -7.37 -7.45 1.56
N VAL A 84 -6.24 -7.93 2.08
CA VAL A 84 -6.21 -8.99 3.12
C VAL A 84 -5.69 -8.51 4.46
N GLU A 85 -4.61 -7.74 4.50
CA GLU A 85 -3.90 -7.46 5.76
C GLU A 85 -4.40 -6.24 6.50
N CYS A 86 -4.56 -5.12 5.80
CA CYS A 86 -4.98 -3.84 6.38
C CYS A 86 -6.50 -3.75 6.43
N GLU A 87 -7.05 -3.34 7.56
CA GLU A 87 -8.49 -3.23 7.76
C GLU A 87 -9.01 -1.81 7.57
N ALA A 88 -8.15 -0.80 7.63
CA ALA A 88 -8.49 0.60 7.37
C ALA A 88 -7.36 1.32 6.63
N MET A 89 -7.63 2.54 6.18
CA MET A 89 -6.69 3.33 5.41
C MET A 89 -6.70 4.81 5.83
N VAL A 90 -5.51 5.40 5.91
CA VAL A 90 -5.30 6.85 5.96
C VAL A 90 -4.68 7.29 4.65
N TRP A 91 -5.32 8.26 4.01
CA TRP A 91 -4.89 8.80 2.73
C TRP A 91 -4.45 10.26 2.86
N ASN A 92 -3.16 10.51 2.63
CA ASN A 92 -2.61 11.85 2.55
C ASN A 92 -2.85 12.44 1.15
N LEU A 93 -3.67 13.49 1.10
CA LEU A 93 -4.03 14.23 -0.12
C LEU A 93 -3.08 15.38 -0.44
N ASN A 94 -2.00 15.58 0.31
CA ASN A 94 -1.07 16.68 0.07
C ASN A 94 -0.39 16.58 -1.31
N GLY A 95 0.00 17.74 -1.83
CA GLY A 95 0.53 17.91 -3.18
C GLY A 95 -0.35 18.79 -4.06
N ARG A 96 0.26 19.43 -5.08
CA ARG A 96 -0.48 20.22 -6.09
C ARG A 96 -1.53 19.36 -6.80
N VAL A 97 -1.19 18.09 -7.03
CA VAL A 97 -2.09 17.03 -7.50
C VAL A 97 -1.85 15.85 -6.55
N PRO A 98 -2.91 15.17 -6.08
CA PRO A 98 -2.74 13.96 -5.27
C PRO A 98 -1.91 12.90 -6.01
N ASP A 99 -1.07 12.20 -5.26
CA ASP A 99 -0.25 11.09 -5.72
C ASP A 99 -1.11 10.02 -6.42
N GLU A 100 -0.71 9.63 -7.64
CA GLU A 100 -1.49 8.69 -8.45
C GLU A 100 -1.53 7.26 -7.89
N GLY A 101 -0.49 6.84 -7.16
CA GLY A 101 -0.45 5.56 -6.46
C GLY A 101 -1.47 5.56 -5.32
N ALA A 102 -1.39 6.58 -4.46
CA ALA A 102 -2.29 6.78 -3.33
C ALA A 102 -3.75 6.94 -3.77
N VAL A 103 -4.02 7.59 -4.90
CA VAL A 103 -5.36 7.65 -5.52
C VAL A 103 -5.86 6.26 -5.90
N SER A 104 -4.99 5.43 -6.49
CA SER A 104 -5.35 4.07 -6.93
C SER A 104 -5.62 3.14 -5.74
N GLU A 105 -4.81 3.27 -4.68
CA GLU A 105 -4.96 2.57 -3.41
C GLU A 105 -6.25 2.99 -2.69
N ALA A 106 -6.54 4.29 -2.64
CA ALA A 106 -7.75 4.82 -2.01
C ALA A 106 -9.02 4.35 -2.73
N ALA A 107 -9.00 4.32 -4.06
CA ALA A 107 -10.10 3.77 -4.85
C ALA A 107 -10.33 2.29 -4.56
N MET A 108 -9.25 1.51 -4.38
CA MET A 108 -9.35 0.11 -4.01
C MET A 108 -9.95 -0.05 -2.60
N ALA A 109 -9.44 0.66 -1.59
CA ALA A 109 -9.97 0.63 -0.23
C ALA A 109 -11.45 1.03 -0.17
N TRP A 110 -11.84 2.06 -0.92
CA TRP A 110 -13.23 2.51 -1.05
C TRP A 110 -14.13 1.42 -1.67
N MET A 111 -13.69 0.80 -2.78
CA MET A 111 -14.43 -0.29 -3.43
C MET A 111 -14.56 -1.54 -2.54
N LEU A 112 -13.55 -1.79 -1.69
CA LEU A 112 -13.57 -2.85 -0.69
C LEU A 112 -14.47 -2.50 0.51
N GLY A 113 -14.92 -1.26 0.62
CA GLY A 113 -15.68 -0.75 1.74
C GLY A 113 -14.86 -0.81 3.03
N LYS A 114 -13.62 -0.30 3.01
CA LYS A 114 -12.81 -0.15 4.21
C LYS A 114 -13.02 1.24 4.80
N PRO A 115 -12.96 1.41 6.14
CA PRO A 115 -12.81 2.72 6.76
C PRO A 115 -11.63 3.47 6.12
N LEU A 116 -11.92 4.61 5.53
CA LEU A 116 -10.98 5.43 4.76
C LEU A 116 -11.14 6.88 5.20
N ILE A 117 -10.06 7.50 5.69
CA ILE A 117 -10.03 8.93 6.02
C ILE A 117 -9.00 9.64 5.16
N ALA A 118 -9.21 10.94 4.93
CA ALA A 118 -8.24 11.80 4.27
C ALA A 118 -7.59 12.77 5.25
N TYR A 119 -6.27 12.94 5.11
CA TYR A 119 -5.51 14.04 5.68
C TYR A 119 -5.13 15.04 4.58
N LYS A 120 -5.24 16.33 4.87
CA LYS A 120 -4.95 17.40 3.92
C LYS A 120 -4.54 18.69 4.63
N ASP A 121 -3.27 19.02 4.54
CA ASP A 121 -2.68 20.31 4.96
C ASP A 121 -1.92 20.99 3.80
N ASP A 122 -2.53 21.03 2.61
CA ASP A 122 -1.94 21.68 1.45
C ASP A 122 -2.91 22.66 0.77
N VAL A 123 -2.47 23.90 0.57
CA VAL A 123 -3.24 24.98 -0.04
C VAL A 123 -3.05 25.08 -1.56
N ARG A 124 -2.18 24.27 -2.18
CA ARG A 124 -1.72 24.41 -3.58
C ARG A 124 -2.66 23.78 -4.64
N SER A 125 -3.94 23.57 -4.36
CA SER A 125 -4.82 22.79 -5.23
C SER A 125 -5.56 23.59 -6.32
N LEU A 126 -5.93 22.88 -7.41
CA LEU A 126 -6.32 23.40 -8.73
C LEU A 126 -7.65 24.19 -8.82
N ILE A 127 -8.55 24.12 -7.83
CA ILE A 127 -9.90 24.73 -7.92
C ILE A 127 -10.21 25.56 -6.65
N GLN A 128 -9.59 26.74 -6.48
CA GLN A 128 -9.79 27.56 -5.27
C GLN A 128 -9.56 26.79 -3.96
N GLY A 129 -8.63 25.83 -3.94
CA GLY A 129 -8.43 24.95 -2.78
C GLY A 129 -9.14 23.58 -2.84
N ARG A 130 -9.98 23.31 -3.86
CA ARG A 130 -10.74 22.05 -3.99
C ARG A 130 -10.08 21.04 -4.91
N TYR A 131 -10.09 19.77 -4.50
CA TYR A 131 -9.66 18.62 -5.30
C TYR A 131 -10.76 18.13 -6.25
N ASN A 132 -10.36 17.21 -7.14
CA ASN A 132 -11.28 16.52 -8.04
C ASN A 132 -12.43 15.85 -7.23
N PRO A 133 -13.72 16.05 -7.61
CA PRO A 133 -14.87 15.48 -6.92
C PRO A 133 -14.85 13.96 -6.75
N LEU A 134 -14.21 13.23 -7.67
CA LEU A 134 -14.07 11.77 -7.55
C LEU A 134 -13.15 11.37 -6.40
N LEU A 135 -12.22 12.24 -6.00
CA LEU A 135 -11.29 11.98 -4.90
C LEU A 135 -11.96 12.27 -3.56
N VAL A 136 -12.50 13.48 -3.41
CA VAL A 136 -13.17 13.88 -2.17
C VAL A 136 -14.46 13.09 -1.92
N GLY A 137 -15.11 12.58 -2.98
CA GLY A 137 -16.27 11.70 -2.83
C GLY A 137 -15.96 10.35 -2.18
N MET A 138 -14.72 9.85 -2.25
CA MET A 138 -14.31 8.60 -1.59
C MET A 138 -14.24 8.73 -0.06
N VAL A 139 -14.08 9.96 0.43
CA VAL A 139 -13.97 10.30 1.85
C VAL A 139 -15.13 11.18 2.31
N GLU A 140 -16.28 11.06 1.63
CA GLU A 140 -17.52 11.77 1.98
C GLU A 140 -17.37 13.29 2.08
N PHE A 141 -16.42 13.86 1.33
CA PHE A 141 -16.06 15.28 1.34
C PHE A 141 -15.49 15.77 2.69
N GLU A 142 -15.04 14.86 3.55
CA GLU A 142 -14.39 15.15 4.83
C GLU A 142 -12.89 14.89 4.77
N SER A 143 -12.13 15.71 5.49
CA SER A 143 -10.70 15.53 5.71
C SER A 143 -10.28 16.22 6.99
N VAL A 144 -9.24 15.72 7.65
CA VAL A 144 -8.55 16.43 8.73
C VAL A 144 -7.36 17.20 8.17
N ASP A 145 -7.01 18.32 8.80
CA ASP A 145 -5.90 19.19 8.40
C ASP A 145 -4.74 19.22 9.40
N GLU A 146 -4.90 18.55 10.55
CA GLU A 146 -3.84 18.35 11.55
C GLU A 146 -3.59 16.84 11.73
N ILE A 147 -2.31 16.45 11.77
CA ILE A 147 -1.91 15.04 11.92
C ILE A 147 -2.47 14.47 13.24
N GLU A 148 -2.51 15.27 14.31
CA GLU A 148 -3.02 14.93 15.64
C GLU A 148 -4.49 14.49 15.64
N GLN A 149 -5.27 14.91 14.63
CA GLN A 149 -6.68 14.57 14.51
C GLN A 149 -6.91 13.20 13.85
N ILE A 150 -5.91 12.67 13.13
CA ILE A 150 -6.00 11.41 12.37
C ILE A 150 -6.47 10.24 13.24
N PRO A 151 -5.91 9.97 14.45
CA PRO A 151 -6.34 8.82 15.26
C PRO A 151 -7.83 8.88 15.66
N HIS A 152 -8.32 10.08 15.99
CA HIS A 152 -9.72 10.28 16.38
C HIS A 152 -10.67 10.12 15.18
N ALA A 153 -10.33 10.74 14.05
CA ALA A 153 -11.10 10.62 12.81
C ALA A 153 -11.16 9.16 12.35
N LEU A 154 -10.02 8.46 12.38
CA LEU A 154 -9.93 7.05 12.00
C LEU A 154 -10.76 6.18 12.94
N SER A 155 -10.65 6.36 14.26
CA SER A 155 -11.46 5.65 15.25
C SER A 155 -12.96 5.82 14.99
N THR A 156 -13.38 7.05 14.67
CA THR A 156 -14.77 7.37 14.36
C THR A 156 -15.22 6.68 13.08
N ALA A 157 -14.42 6.72 12.02
CA ALA A 157 -14.70 6.04 10.76
C ALA A 157 -14.86 4.52 10.95
N ILE A 158 -14.01 3.91 11.79
CA ILE A 158 -14.07 2.47 12.12
C ILE A 158 -15.34 2.14 12.91
N LEU A 159 -15.70 2.95 13.91
CA LEU A 159 -16.88 2.73 14.75
C LEU A 159 -18.19 2.90 13.97
N ASN A 160 -18.23 3.84 13.04
CA ASN A 160 -19.39 4.10 12.18
C ASN A 160 -19.49 3.10 11.01
N HIS A 161 -18.45 2.31 10.77
CA HIS A 161 -18.45 1.35 9.69
C HIS A 161 -19.26 0.10 10.07
N ASP A 162 -20.27 -0.22 9.26
CA ASP A 162 -21.03 -1.46 9.41
C ASP A 162 -20.08 -2.67 9.41
N LEU A 163 -20.27 -3.58 10.35
CA LEU A 163 -19.53 -4.84 10.43
C LEU A 163 -19.85 -5.69 9.19
N ARG A 164 -19.13 -5.46 8.09
CA ARG A 164 -19.19 -6.34 6.92
C ARG A 164 -18.47 -7.64 7.25
N PRO A 165 -19.00 -8.80 6.81
CA PRO A 165 -18.24 -10.04 6.88
C PRO A 165 -16.90 -9.84 6.15
N PRO A 166 -15.84 -10.54 6.59
CA PRO A 166 -14.56 -10.51 5.89
C PRO A 166 -14.76 -10.75 4.39
N LEU A 167 -14.03 -10.01 3.58
CA LEU A 167 -14.06 -10.19 2.14
C LEU A 167 -13.60 -11.61 1.79
N GLU A 168 -14.46 -12.37 1.13
CA GLU A 168 -14.11 -13.67 0.58
C GLU A 168 -13.26 -13.46 -0.69
N VAL A 169 -11.95 -13.71 -0.60
CA VAL A 169 -11.01 -13.51 -1.72
C VAL A 169 -11.45 -14.30 -2.96
N ASP A 170 -12.02 -15.49 -2.76
CA ASP A 170 -12.51 -16.35 -3.85
C ASP A 170 -13.71 -15.75 -4.62
N ALA A 171 -14.39 -14.75 -4.05
CA ALA A 171 -15.46 -14.02 -4.71
C ALA A 171 -14.95 -12.84 -5.57
N LEU A 172 -13.66 -12.48 -5.47
CA LEU A 172 -13.07 -11.40 -6.26
C LEU A 172 -12.79 -11.84 -7.70
N PRO A 173 -12.63 -10.91 -8.66
CA PRO A 173 -12.20 -11.27 -10.02
C PRO A 173 -10.88 -12.04 -10.02
N ALA A 174 -10.73 -13.04 -10.89
CA ALA A 174 -9.56 -13.91 -10.95
C ALA A 174 -8.21 -13.16 -11.03
N LYS A 175 -8.18 -12.02 -11.74
CA LYS A 175 -6.98 -11.16 -11.80
C LYS A 175 -6.57 -10.58 -10.43
N VAL A 176 -7.54 -10.26 -9.58
CA VAL A 176 -7.31 -9.77 -8.22
C VAL A 176 -6.86 -10.92 -7.35
N GLN A 177 -7.49 -12.09 -7.45
CA GLN A 177 -7.06 -13.30 -6.74
C GLN A 177 -5.59 -13.64 -7.02
N LYS A 178 -5.16 -13.58 -8.29
CA LYS A 178 -3.76 -13.82 -8.69
C LYS A 178 -2.80 -12.84 -8.01
N ALA A 179 -3.13 -11.55 -8.02
CA ALA A 179 -2.31 -10.51 -7.37
C ALA A 179 -2.23 -10.72 -5.85
N VAL A 180 -3.36 -11.03 -5.21
CA VAL A 180 -3.43 -11.34 -3.77
C VAL A 180 -2.57 -12.56 -3.42
N GLN A 181 -2.62 -13.62 -4.22
CA GLN A 181 -1.81 -14.83 -4.01
C GLN A 181 -0.32 -14.54 -4.13
N ALA A 182 0.11 -13.81 -5.17
CA ALA A 182 1.51 -13.42 -5.34
C ALA A 182 1.98 -12.51 -4.20
N GLY A 183 1.19 -11.51 -3.83
CA GLY A 183 1.47 -10.61 -2.70
C GLY A 183 1.54 -11.34 -1.36
N GLN A 184 0.72 -12.37 -1.14
CA GLN A 184 0.79 -13.19 0.06
C GLN A 184 2.12 -13.96 0.17
N VAL A 185 2.61 -14.50 -0.95
CA VAL A 185 3.91 -15.20 -0.99
C VAL A 185 5.03 -14.22 -0.68
N LEU A 186 5.02 -13.03 -1.30
CA LEU A 186 5.99 -11.96 -1.04
C LEU A 186 5.96 -11.52 0.43
N TRP A 187 4.78 -11.27 0.97
CA TRP A 187 4.63 -10.84 2.37
C TRP A 187 5.17 -11.86 3.36
N LYS A 188 4.84 -13.15 3.16
CA LYS A 188 5.39 -14.23 3.99
C LYS A 188 6.91 -14.29 3.94
N ALA A 189 7.49 -14.11 2.76
CA ALA A 189 8.95 -14.06 2.61
C ALA A 189 9.53 -12.87 3.38
N MET A 190 8.95 -11.67 3.23
CA MET A 190 9.41 -10.45 3.90
C MET A 190 9.28 -10.50 5.43
N CYS A 191 8.30 -11.22 5.96
CA CYS A 191 8.11 -11.42 7.39
C CYS A 191 8.95 -12.56 7.98
N SER A 192 9.68 -13.34 7.16
CA SER A 192 10.51 -14.43 7.66
C SER A 192 11.75 -13.92 8.40
N GLU A 193 12.22 -14.68 9.40
CA GLU A 193 13.37 -14.28 10.22
C GLU A 193 14.60 -13.99 9.33
N GLY A 194 15.17 -12.78 9.44
CA GLY A 194 16.33 -12.36 8.66
C GLY A 194 16.03 -11.75 7.29
N ALA A 195 14.77 -11.76 6.81
CA ALA A 195 14.40 -11.27 5.48
C ALA A 195 14.40 -9.74 5.32
N GLN A 196 14.49 -9.00 6.43
CA GLN A 196 14.45 -7.53 6.39
C GLN A 196 15.66 -6.94 5.66
N GLU A 197 16.79 -7.64 5.63
CA GLU A 197 18.02 -7.23 4.93
C GLU A 197 18.41 -8.17 3.78
N ASP A 198 17.67 -9.24 3.54
CA ASP A 198 18.01 -10.27 2.55
C ASP A 198 17.38 -9.98 1.17
N ASN A 199 18.00 -9.06 0.43
CA ASN A 199 17.57 -8.73 -0.93
C ASN A 199 17.70 -9.92 -1.90
N GLU A 200 18.64 -10.84 -1.66
CA GLU A 200 18.86 -12.02 -2.50
C GLU A 200 17.73 -13.04 -2.37
N MET A 201 17.27 -13.29 -1.15
CA MET A 201 16.12 -14.14 -0.90
C MET A 201 14.87 -13.56 -1.55
N ILE A 202 14.58 -12.26 -1.32
CA ILE A 202 13.39 -11.63 -1.89
C ILE A 202 13.46 -11.58 -3.42
N ALA A 203 14.62 -11.30 -4.01
CA ALA A 203 14.80 -11.38 -5.46
C ALA A 203 14.49 -12.77 -6.01
N SER A 204 14.86 -13.83 -5.28
CA SER A 204 14.54 -15.22 -5.69
C SER A 204 13.03 -15.48 -5.70
N VAL A 205 12.30 -14.96 -4.71
CA VAL A 205 10.83 -15.07 -4.66
C VAL A 205 10.19 -14.28 -5.80
N VAL A 206 10.70 -13.09 -6.10
CA VAL A 206 10.25 -12.27 -7.24
C VAL A 206 10.49 -13.00 -8.57
N GLU A 207 11.68 -13.60 -8.77
CA GLU A 207 11.96 -14.40 -9.96
C GLU A 207 11.01 -15.60 -10.06
N GLU A 208 10.78 -16.34 -8.98
CA GLU A 208 9.89 -17.51 -9.00
C GLU A 208 8.45 -17.15 -9.39
N LEU A 209 7.98 -15.97 -8.95
CA LEU A 209 6.61 -15.52 -9.19
C LEU A 209 6.41 -14.92 -10.59
N PHE A 210 7.37 -14.17 -11.10
CA PHE A 210 7.17 -13.28 -12.26
C PHE A 210 8.07 -13.59 -13.44
N ALA A 211 9.15 -14.39 -13.28
CA ALA A 211 9.95 -14.78 -14.42
C ALA A 211 9.15 -15.69 -15.37
N PRO A 212 9.29 -15.52 -16.69
CA PRO A 212 8.67 -16.44 -17.64
C PRO A 212 9.24 -17.86 -17.47
N ASN A 213 8.35 -18.85 -17.57
CA ASN A 213 8.69 -20.28 -17.45
C ASN A 213 9.74 -20.78 -18.47
N ASP A 214 10.02 -20.00 -19.53
CA ASP A 214 10.99 -20.34 -20.56
C ASP A 214 12.00 -19.19 -20.77
N ARG A 215 13.17 -19.33 -20.15
CA ARG A 215 14.30 -18.39 -20.28
C ARG A 215 14.84 -18.29 -21.73
N SER A 216 14.48 -19.22 -22.62
CA SER A 216 14.95 -19.20 -24.02
C SER A 216 14.24 -18.17 -24.89
N SER A 217 13.09 -17.66 -24.46
CA SER A 217 12.29 -16.65 -25.18
C SER A 217 12.82 -15.21 -25.08
N LEU A 218 13.78 -14.95 -24.18
CA LEU A 218 14.35 -13.62 -23.92
C LEU A 218 15.60 -13.31 -24.74
N LEU A 219 16.11 -14.28 -25.50
CA LEU A 219 17.30 -14.15 -26.35
C LEU A 219 16.95 -14.04 -27.85
N ALA A 220 15.67 -13.80 -28.19
CA ALA A 220 15.18 -13.68 -29.57
C ALA A 220 14.98 -12.22 -30.01
#